data_AF-A0A3M2WI10-F1
#
_entry.id   AF-A0A3M2WI10-F1
#
_cell.length_a   1.000
_cell.length_b   1.000
_cell.length_c   1.000
_cell.angle_alpha   90.00
_cell.angle_beta   90.00
_cell.angle_gamma   90.00
#
_symmetry.space_group_name_H-M   'P 1'
#
loop_
_entity.id
_entity.type
_entity.pdbx_description
1 polymer ?
#
loop_
_entity_poly.entity_id
_entity_poly.type
_entity_poly.pdbx_seq_one_letter_code
_entity_poly.pdbx_strand_id
1 'polypeptide(L)' 'SVARGLKFSSRGLTLRELEVLQWARDGKTAWEISIIRDVSESTVKYHLKTIYSKLGVANRAQAVGEALCRV' A
#
# COMPACT_ATOMS: atom_id res chain seq x y z
N SER A 1 -4.70 -29.90 11.89
CA SER A 1 -5.13 -28.49 11.79
C SER A 1 -3.95 -27.59 12.09
N VAL A 2 -3.16 -27.24 11.09
CA VAL A 2 -1.95 -26.43 11.26
C VAL A 2 -2.17 -25.11 10.53
N ALA A 3 -1.83 -24.03 11.24
CA ALA A 3 -2.07 -22.63 10.93
C ALA A 3 -2.04 -22.30 9.43
N ARG A 4 -3.20 -21.87 8.93
CA ARG A 4 -3.41 -21.27 7.62
C ARG A 4 -2.45 -20.09 7.52
N GLY A 5 -1.33 -20.25 6.82
CA GLY A 5 -0.44 -19.15 6.48
C GLY A 5 -1.28 -18.04 5.85
N LEU A 6 -1.38 -16.91 6.55
CA LEU A 6 -2.14 -15.74 6.14
C LEU A 6 -1.52 -15.21 4.85
N LYS A 7 -1.94 -15.77 3.71
CA LYS A 7 -1.79 -15.10 2.43
C LYS A 7 -2.63 -13.84 2.54
N PHE A 8 -1.98 -12.74 2.87
CA PHE A 8 -2.41 -11.41 2.48
C PHE A 8 -2.60 -11.45 0.96
N SER A 9 -3.75 -11.91 0.48
CA SER A 9 -4.20 -11.66 -0.88
C SER A 9 -4.54 -10.18 -0.93
N SER A 10 -3.49 -9.37 -0.98
CA SER A 10 -3.53 -8.07 -1.62
C SER A 10 -4.23 -8.28 -2.96
N ARG A 11 -5.27 -7.51 -3.25
CA ARG A 11 -6.09 -7.63 -4.46
C ARG A 11 -5.25 -7.29 -5.72
N GLY A 12 -4.30 -8.16 -6.10
CA GLY A 12 -3.36 -7.93 -7.20
C GLY A 12 -2.33 -6.81 -6.97
N LEU A 13 -2.05 -6.44 -5.71
CA LEU A 13 -0.94 -5.50 -5.45
C LEU A 13 0.40 -6.23 -5.49
N THR A 14 1.36 -5.61 -6.16
CA THR A 14 2.76 -6.02 -6.16
C THR A 14 3.40 -5.77 -4.79
N LEU A 15 4.54 -6.41 -4.53
CA LEU A 15 5.31 -6.19 -3.29
C LEU A 15 5.67 -4.72 -3.09
N ARG A 16 6.10 -4.03 -4.15
CA ARG A 16 6.45 -2.61 -4.10
C ARG A 16 5.27 -1.73 -3.72
N GLU A 17 4.09 -2.03 -4.26
CA GLU A 17 2.85 -1.33 -3.93
C GLU A 17 2.43 -1.57 -2.47
N LEU A 18 2.63 -2.79 -1.99
CA LEU A 18 2.34 -3.15 -0.60
C LEU A 18 3.29 -2.43 0.38
N GLU A 19 4.57 -2.33 0.05
CA GLU A 19 5.55 -1.55 0.84
C GLU A 19 5.18 -0.07 0.89
N VAL A 20 4.82 0.54 -0.24
CA VAL A 20 4.36 1.94 -0.28
C VAL A 20 3.11 2.14 0.59
N LEU A 21 2.19 1.18 0.55
CA LEU A 21 0.97 1.23 1.34
C LEU A 21 1.21 1.04 2.84
N GLN A 22 2.22 0.24 3.21
CA GLN A 22 2.62 0.02 4.59
C GLN A 22 3.22 1.29 5.21
N TRP A 23 4.15 1.94 4.52
CA TRP A 23 4.66 3.23 4.96
C TRP A 23 3.54 4.29 5.00
N ALA A 24 2.59 4.22 4.06
CA ALA A 24 1.43 5.09 4.06
C ALA A 24 0.53 4.87 5.29
N ARG A 25 0.37 3.62 5.75
CA ARG A 25 -0.30 3.33 7.03
C ARG A 25 0.45 3.94 8.20
N ASP A 26 1.77 3.81 8.21
CA ASP A 26 2.63 4.26 9.31
C ASP A 26 2.80 5.80 9.33
N GLY A 27 1.97 6.54 8.58
CA GLY A 27 1.92 8.00 8.58
C GLY A 27 2.93 8.69 7.67
N LYS A 28 3.74 7.95 6.90
CA LYS A 28 4.77 8.53 6.05
C LYS A 28 4.21 9.27 4.85
N THR A 29 4.69 10.48 4.61
CA THR A 29 4.35 11.27 3.43
C THR A 29 4.91 10.63 2.16
N ALA A 30 4.36 10.99 0.99
CA ALA A 30 4.88 10.49 -0.28
C ALA A 30 6.37 10.84 -0.48
N TRP A 31 6.79 11.99 0.05
CA TRP A 31 8.17 12.43 0.06
C TRP A 31 9.05 11.56 0.98
N GLU A 32 8.67 11.31 2.24
CA GLU A 32 9.43 10.42 3.12
C GLU A 32 9.56 9.01 2.53
N ILE A 33 8.47 8.49 1.93
CA ILE A 33 8.48 7.19 1.25
C ILE A 33 9.44 7.20 0.07
N SER A 34 9.53 8.31 -0.66
CA SER A 34 10.43 8.44 -1.81
C SER A 34 11.89 8.37 -1.36
N ILE A 35 12.23 8.99 -0.23
CA ILE A 35 13.55 8.88 0.40
C ILE A 35 13.83 7.45 0.87
N ILE A 36 12.88 6.80 1.56
CA ILE A 36 13.04 5.42 2.04
C ILE A 36 13.27 4.43 0.89
N ARG A 37 12.62 4.68 -0.25
CA ARG A 37 12.61 3.78 -1.41
C ARG A 37 13.63 4.12 -2.48
N ASP A 38 14.36 5.22 -2.33
CA ASP A 38 15.28 5.79 -3.32
C ASP A 38 14.61 5.98 -4.70
N VAL A 39 13.44 6.62 -4.70
CA VAL A 39 12.67 6.94 -5.91
C VAL A 39 12.16 8.38 -5.85
N SER A 40 11.61 8.89 -6.96
CA SER A 40 10.97 10.21 -6.96
C SER A 40 9.63 10.20 -6.21
N GLU A 41 9.26 11.33 -5.60
CA GLU A 41 7.94 11.51 -4.99
C GLU A 41 6.80 11.27 -6.01
N SER A 42 7.00 11.67 -7.26
CA SER A 42 6.08 11.43 -8.37
C SER A 42 5.86 9.93 -8.62
N THR A 43 6.92 9.13 -8.52
CA THR A 43 6.85 7.66 -8.62
C THR A 43 6.02 7.07 -7.47
N VAL A 44 6.20 7.56 -6.25
CA VAL A 44 5.38 7.13 -5.10
C VAL A 44 3.91 7.50 -5.29
N LYS A 45 3.62 8.72 -5.76
CA LYS A 45 2.25 9.17 -6.08
C LYS A 45 1.61 8.30 -7.17
N TYR A 46 2.39 7.92 -8.18
CA TYR A 46 1.94 6.99 -9.21
C TYR A 46 1.59 5.62 -8.63
N HIS A 47 2.46 5.04 -7.78
CA HIS A 47 2.16 3.78 -7.10
C HIS A 47 0.89 3.87 -6.24
N LEU A 48 0.71 4.94 -5.48
CA LEU A 48 -0.51 5.17 -4.69
C LEU A 48 -1.76 5.23 -5.57
N LYS A 49 -1.70 5.93 -6.72
CA LYS A 49 -2.83 5.98 -7.66
C LYS A 49 -3.18 4.60 -8.21
N THR A 50 -2.17 3.82 -8.60
CA THR A 50 -2.38 2.45 -9.09
C THR A 50 -2.96 1.54 -7.99
N ILE A 51 -2.48 1.68 -6.74
CA ILE A 51 -3.05 0.98 -5.59
C ILE A 51 -4.52 1.34 -5.41
N TYR A 52 -4.88 2.62 -5.49
CA TYR A 52 -6.26 3.07 -5.35
C TYR A 52 -7.16 2.46 -6.42
N SER A 53 -6.72 2.48 -7.68
CA SER A 53 -7.44 1.84 -8.78
C SER A 53 -7.59 0.33 -8.60
N LYS A 54 -6.55 -0.38 -8.12
CA LYS A 54 -6.59 -1.82 -7.86
C LYS A 54 -7.47 -2.21 -6.67
N LEU A 55 -7.49 -1.38 -5.64
CA LEU A 55 -8.32 -1.60 -4.44
C LEU A 55 -9.76 -1.10 -4.60
N GLY A 56 -10.04 -0.28 -5.63
CA GLY A 56 -11.35 0.35 -5.84
C GLY A 56 -11.67 1.43 -4.81
N VAL A 57 -10.65 2.12 -4.29
CA VAL A 57 -10.78 3.12 -3.22
C VAL A 57 -10.49 4.52 -3.75
N ALA A 58 -11.06 5.54 -3.13
CA ALA A 58 -10.90 6.93 -3.58
C ALA A 58 -9.74 7.66 -2.90
N ASN A 59 -9.31 7.22 -1.70
CA ASN A 59 -8.35 7.95 -0.91
C ASN A 59 -7.41 7.06 -0.08
N ARG A 60 -6.35 7.69 0.44
CA ARG A 60 -5.32 7.05 1.25
C ARG A 60 -5.89 6.34 2.49
N ALA A 61 -6.81 6.98 3.21
CA ALA A 61 -7.37 6.41 4.43
C ALA A 61 -8.17 5.14 4.14
N GLN A 62 -8.96 5.14 3.07
CA GLN A 62 -9.66 3.94 2.57
C GLN A 62 -8.67 2.87 2.12
N ALA A 63 -7.61 3.22 1.38
CA ALA A 63 -6.60 2.27 0.95
C ALA A 63 -5.88 1.58 2.12
N VAL A 64 -5.52 2.35 3.14
CA VAL A 64 -4.90 1.87 4.37
C VAL A 64 -5.88 0.96 5.15
N GLY A 65 -7.15 1.38 5.28
CA GLY A 65 -8.19 0.57 5.90
C GLY A 65 -8.42 -0.74 5.16
N GLU A 66 -8.61 -0.70 3.84
CA GLU A 66 -8.95 -1.86 3.01
C GLU A 66 -7.81 -2.87 2.85
N ALA A 67 -6.55 -2.43 2.93
CA ALA A 67 -5.40 -3.32 2.78
C ALA A 67 -4.91 -3.93 4.10
N LEU A 68 -5.19 -3.29 5.24
CA LEU A 68 -4.63 -3.68 6.54
C LEU A 68 -5.70 -4.02 7.57
N CYS A 69 -6.96 -3.62 7.35
CA CYS A 69 -8.12 -4.02 8.13
C CYS A 69 -8.89 -5.13 7.38
N ARG A 70 -8.33 -6.34 7.39
CA ARG A 70 -9.12 -7.57 7.30
C ARG A 70 -9.02 -8.26 8.66
N VAL A 71 -9.96 -7.93 9.55
CA VAL A 71 -10.33 -8.78 10.69
C VAL A 71 -11.23 -9.91 10.21
#